data_AF-A0A1I2HJM1-F1
#
_entry.id   AF-A0A1I2HJM1-F1
#
_cell.length_a   1.000
_cell.length_b   1.000
_cell.length_c   1.000
_cell.angle_alpha   90.00
_cell.angle_beta   90.00
_cell.angle_gamma   90.00
#
_symmetry.space_group_name_H-M   'P 1'
#
loop_
_entity.id
_entity.type
_entity.pdbx_description
1 polymer ?
#
loop_
_entity_poly.entity_id
_entity_poly.type
_entity_poly.pdbx_seq_one_letter_code
_entity_poly.pdbx_strand_id
1 'polypeptide(L)'
;MNQFSQMSVEKLQQQAKTIKLVTGMLAGMLAVLLVMAILLSIKKGFSPLVVVPFALLPIVIINVNSLKQIKKELESRGKAI
;
A
#
# COMPACT_ATOMS: atom_id res chain seq x y z
N MET A 1 -13.44 18.38 4.96
CA MET A 1 -14.35 17.23 4.87
C MET A 1 -13.57 16.10 4.21
N ASN A 2 -13.21 15.03 4.94
CA ASN A 2 -12.50 13.91 4.31
C ASN A 2 -13.51 13.07 3.52
N GLN A 3 -13.13 12.57 2.35
CA GLN A 3 -14.00 11.75 1.48
C GLN A 3 -14.57 10.50 2.17
N PHE A 4 -13.91 10.04 3.23
CA PHE A 4 -14.34 8.92 4.09
C PHE A 4 -15.54 9.27 4.97
N SER A 5 -15.75 10.55 5.31
CA SER A 5 -16.82 10.97 6.21
C SER A 5 -18.22 10.80 5.60
N GLN A 6 -18.33 10.75 4.27
CA GLN A 6 -19.59 10.51 3.55
C GLN A 6 -19.92 9.03 3.35
N MET A 7 -19.00 8.12 3.70
CA MET A 7 -19.12 6.70 3.41
C MET A 7 -19.79 5.96 4.59
N SER A 8 -20.56 4.90 4.30
CA SER A 8 -21.11 4.04 5.35
C SER A 8 -20.00 3.23 6.03
N VAL A 9 -20.24 2.81 7.28
CA VAL A 9 -19.26 2.02 8.06
C VAL A 9 -18.88 0.73 7.34
N GLU A 10 -19.85 0.05 6.72
CA GLU A 10 -19.62 -1.19 5.97
C GLU A 10 -18.68 -0.97 4.77
N LYS A 11 -18.92 0.10 4.01
CA LYS A 11 -18.08 0.47 2.87
C LYS A 11 -16.67 0.87 3.31
N LEU A 12 -16.53 1.59 4.43
CA LEU A 12 -15.23 1.92 5.03
C LEU A 12 -14.46 0.66 5.46
N GLN A 13 -15.13 -0.30 6.10
CA GLN A 13 -14.54 -1.57 6.51
C GLN A 13 -14.09 -2.39 5.30
N GLN A 14 -14.91 -2.47 4.25
CA GLN A 14 -14.56 -3.16 3.01
C GLN A 14 -13.36 -2.49 2.34
N GLN A 15 -13.36 -1.17 2.24
CA GLN A 15 -12.27 -0.41 1.64
C GLN A 15 -10.97 -0.57 2.45
N ALA A 16 -11.03 -0.58 3.78
CA ALA A 16 -9.86 -0.84 4.63
C ALA A 16 -9.27 -2.24 4.37
N LYS A 17 -10.11 -3.28 4.24
CA LYS A 17 -9.65 -4.64 3.92
C LYS A 17 -8.99 -4.68 2.54
N THR A 18 -9.61 -4.08 1.53
CA THR A 18 -9.07 -4.04 0.16
C THR A 18 -7.73 -3.31 0.12
N ILE A 19 -7.63 -2.10 0.70
CA ILE A 19 -6.37 -1.36 0.69
C ILE A 19 -5.30 -2.13 1.47
N LYS A 20 -5.62 -2.78 2.59
CA LYS A 20 -4.67 -3.61 3.35
C LYS A 20 -4.14 -4.77 2.51
N LEU A 21 -5.02 -5.48 1.81
CA LEU A 21 -4.66 -6.60 0.94
C LEU A 21 -3.79 -6.13 -0.23
N VAL A 22 -4.27 -5.13 -0.98
CA VAL A 22 -3.56 -4.61 -2.17
C VAL A 22 -2.21 -4.01 -1.79
N THR A 23 -2.13 -3.29 -0.67
CA THR A 23 -0.85 -2.73 -0.19
C THR A 23 0.13 -3.80 0.24
N GLY A 24 -0.34 -4.83 0.93
CA GLY A 24 0.49 -5.98 1.30
C GLY A 24 1.01 -6.73 0.07
N MET A 25 0.14 -6.96 -0.91
CA MET A 25 0.50 -7.59 -2.19
C MET A 25 1.51 -6.74 -2.95
N LEU A 26 1.27 -5.43 -3.08
CA LEU A 26 2.19 -4.49 -3.73
C LEU A 26 3.55 -4.50 -3.04
N ALA A 27 3.61 -4.36 -1.72
CA ALA A 27 4.86 -4.38 -0.97
C ALA A 27 5.61 -5.71 -1.14
N GLY A 28 4.90 -6.84 -1.11
CA GLY A 28 5.48 -8.16 -1.36
C GLY A 28 6.05 -8.29 -2.77
N MET A 29 5.31 -7.84 -3.79
CA MET A 29 5.78 -7.84 -5.17
C MET A 29 6.99 -6.94 -5.39
N LEU A 30 7.01 -5.74 -4.78
CA LEU A 30 8.17 -4.84 -4.86
C LEU A 30 9.41 -5.46 -4.21
N ALA A 31 9.25 -6.18 -3.10
CA ALA A 31 10.36 -6.90 -2.46
C ALA A 31 10.90 -8.02 -3.36
N VAL A 32 10.02 -8.84 -3.94
CA VAL A 32 10.41 -9.89 -4.89
C VAL A 32 11.12 -9.29 -6.11
N LEU A 33 10.57 -8.21 -6.67
CA LEU A 33 11.16 -7.51 -7.80
C LEU A 33 12.55 -6.96 -7.47
N LEU A 34 12.72 -6.36 -6.29
CA LEU A 34 14.02 -5.83 -5.85
C LEU A 34 15.06 -6.94 -5.72
N VAL A 35 14.70 -8.08 -5.12
CA VAL A 35 15.60 -9.25 -5.01
C VAL A 35 15.99 -9.75 -6.40
N MET A 36 15.02 -9.93 -7.31
CA MET A 36 15.31 -10.38 -8.67
C MET A 36 16.18 -9.37 -9.43
N ALA A 37 15.91 -8.07 -9.30
CA ALA A 37 16.64 -7.02 -9.99
C ALA A 37 18.09 -6.92 -9.48
N ILE A 38 18.34 -7.10 -8.18
CA ILE A 38 19.68 -7.18 -7.60
C ILE A 38 20.42 -8.42 -8.13
N LEU A 39 19.80 -9.60 -8.09
CA LEU A 39 20.41 -10.83 -8.62
C LEU A 39 20.76 -10.70 -10.10
N LEU A 40 19.88 -10.08 -10.89
CA LEU A 40 20.14 -9.80 -12.30
C LEU A 40 21.30 -8.81 -12.45
N SER A 41 21.35 -7.78 -11.61
CA SER A 41 22.39 -6.75 -11.67
C SER A 41 23.78 -7.29 -11.34
N ILE A 42 23.87 -8.24 -10.41
CA ILE A 42 25.13 -8.93 -10.09
C ILE A 42 25.57 -9.81 -11.27
N LYS A 43 24.64 -10.49 -11.95
CA LYS A 43 24.96 -11.42 -13.04
C LYS A 43 25.25 -10.76 -14.38
N LYS A 44 24.58 -9.63 -14.70
CA LYS A 44 24.61 -9.00 -16.04
C LYS A 44 25.05 -7.53 -16.03
N GLY A 45 25.46 -7.00 -14.88
CA GLY A 45 25.69 -5.56 -14.70
C GLY A 45 24.38 -4.81 -14.43
N PHE A 46 24.48 -3.50 -14.16
CA PHE A 46 23.35 -2.68 -13.69
C PHE A 46 22.06 -2.91 -14.49
N SER A 47 20.98 -3.30 -13.79
CA SER A 47 19.65 -3.42 -14.36
C SER A 47 18.80 -2.21 -13.96
N PRO A 48 18.21 -1.46 -14.92
CA PRO A 48 17.25 -0.40 -14.63
C PRO A 48 16.04 -0.86 -13.80
N LEU A 49 15.76 -2.17 -13.79
CA LEU A 49 14.71 -2.79 -12.99
C LEU A 49 14.90 -2.57 -11.48
N VAL A 50 16.13 -2.30 -11.02
CA VAL A 50 16.40 -1.98 -9.61
C VAL A 50 15.72 -0.68 -9.20
N VAL A 51 15.51 0.27 -10.12
CA VAL A 51 14.90 1.59 -9.83
C VAL A 51 13.39 1.50 -9.65
N VAL A 52 12.73 0.55 -10.32
CA VAL A 52 11.27 0.38 -10.33
C VAL A 52 10.66 0.28 -8.92
N PRO A 53 11.16 -0.57 -8.00
CA PRO A 53 10.59 -0.62 -6.65
C PRO A 53 10.67 0.73 -5.92
N PHE A 54 11.75 1.50 -6.10
CA PHE A 54 11.88 2.82 -5.49
C PHE A 54 10.92 3.85 -6.09
N ALA A 55 10.69 3.79 -7.41
CA ALA A 55 9.72 4.66 -8.08
C ALA A 55 8.28 4.38 -7.62
N LEU A 56 7.97 3.13 -7.24
CA LEU A 56 6.63 2.71 -6.81
C LEU A 56 6.41 2.74 -5.28
N LEU A 57 7.48 2.90 -4.47
CA LEU A 57 7.38 3.04 -3.01
C LEU A 57 6.38 4.11 -2.53
N PRO A 58 6.28 5.30 -3.17
CA PRO A 58 5.31 6.32 -2.76
C PRO A 58 3.85 5.83 -2.75
N ILE A 59 3.50 4.90 -3.64
CA ILE A 59 2.14 4.33 -3.71
C ILE A 59 1.83 3.53 -2.43
N VAL A 60 2.79 2.76 -1.93
CA VAL A 60 2.66 2.02 -0.67
C VAL A 60 2.42 3.00 0.48
N ILE A 61 3.16 4.12 0.52
CA ILE A 61 3.02 5.16 1.55
C ILE A 61 1.62 5.81 1.50
N ILE A 62 1.15 6.17 0.30
CA ILE A 62 -0.19 6.75 0.09
C ILE A 62 -1.28 5.79 0.57
N ASN A 63 -1.15 4.50 0.26
CA ASN A 63 -2.14 3.50 0.67
C ASN A 63 -2.12 3.27 2.19
N VAL A 64 -0.95 3.24 2.83
CA VAL A 64 -0.83 3.17 4.29
C VAL A 64 -1.44 4.40 4.96
N ASN A 65 -1.24 5.59 4.40
CA ASN A 65 -1.84 6.81 4.91
C ASN A 65 -3.37 6.80 4.76
N SER A 66 -3.88 6.34 3.61
CA SER A 66 -5.32 6.15 3.39
C SER A 66 -5.93 5.17 4.42
N LEU A 67 -5.24 4.06 4.71
CA LEU A 67 -5.67 3.13 5.77
C LEU A 67 -5.74 3.78 7.14
N LYS A 68 -4.73 4.58 7.50
CA LYS A 68 -4.72 5.32 8.78
C LYS A 68 -5.90 6.29 8.88
N GLN A 69 -6.23 6.98 7.79
CA GLN A 69 -7.37 7.89 7.75
C GLN A 69 -8.71 7.15 7.90
N ILE A 70 -8.88 6.01 7.21
CA ILE A 70 -10.09 5.18 7.35
C ILE A 70 -10.23 4.65 8.78
N LYS A 71 -9.14 4.20 9.41
CA LYS A 71 -9.15 3.75 10.81
C LYS A 71 -9.56 4.86 11.77
N LYS A 72 -8.98 6.05 11.64
CA LYS A 72 -9.36 7.23 12.45
C LYS A 72 -10.83 7.59 12.29
N GLU A 73 -11.36 7.53 11.06
CA GLU A 73 -12.77 7.78 10.80
C GLU A 73 -13.66 6.73 11.50
N LEU A 74 -13.30 5.45 11.42
CA LEU A 74 -14.02 4.36 12.10
C LEU A 74 -13.99 4.48 13.63
N GLU A 75 -12.84 4.84 14.19
CA GLU A 75 -12.67 5.12 15.63
C GLU A 75 -13.55 6.29 16.07
N SER A 76 -13.60 7.38 15.29
CA SER A 76 -14.45 8.54 15.59
C SER A 76 -15.95 8.21 15.61
N ARG A 77 -16.35 7.12 14.94
CA ARG A 77 -17.72 6.61 14.90
C ARG A 77 -18.01 5.54 15.94
N GLY A 78 -17.10 5.28 16.88
CA GLY A 78 -17.23 4.23 17.90
C GLY A 78 -17.20 2.80 17.34
N LYS A 79 -16.73 2.64 16.09
CA LYS A 79 -16.62 1.35 15.40
C LYS A 79 -15.12 1.01 15.24
N ALA A 80 -14.40 0.83 16.35
CA ALA A 80 -13.01 0.39 16.30
C ALA A 80 -12.91 -1.02 15.67
N ILE A 81 -11.97 -1.22 14.74
CA ILE A 81 -11.57 -2.53 14.19
C ILE A 81 -10.22 -2.92 14.76
#